data_AF-A0A200I2L7-F1
#
_entry.id   AF-A0A200I2L7-F1
#
_cell.length_a   1.000
_cell.length_b   1.000
_cell.length_c   1.000
_cell.angle_alpha   90.00
_cell.angle_beta   90.00
_cell.angle_gamma   90.00
#
_symmetry.space_group_name_H-M   'P 1'
#
loop_
_entity.id
_entity.type
_entity.pdbx_description
1 polymer ?
#
loop_
_entity_poly.entity_id
_entity_poly.type
_entity_poly.pdbx_seq_one_letter_code
_entity_poly.pdbx_strand_id
1 'polypeptide(L)' 'MANTIITAQIDTELKENVEKIFSKLVISPSSAIQMLYSQIVLTRGLPLHLYLPSATPTAIWCNDSDRTGR' A
#
# COMPACT_ATOMS: atom_id res chain seq x y z
N MET A 1 -11.14 -6.89 -31.07
CA MET A 1 -10.50 -6.36 -29.84
C MET A 1 -11.22 -6.99 -28.67
N ALA A 2 -10.52 -7.70 -27.78
CA ALA A 2 -11.13 -8.30 -26.61
C ALA A 2 -11.09 -7.29 -25.45
N ASN A 3 -12.25 -6.83 -24.98
CA ASN A 3 -12.37 -6.06 -23.75
C ASN A 3 -12.76 -6.99 -22.61
N THR A 4 -11.87 -7.18 -21.63
CA THR A 4 -12.16 -7.97 -20.44
C THR A 4 -12.62 -7.05 -19.33
N ILE A 5 -13.75 -7.36 -18.71
CA ILE A 5 -14.29 -6.61 -17.57
C ILE A 5 -13.63 -7.15 -16.30
N ILE A 6 -13.07 -6.25 -15.48
CA ILE A 6 -12.48 -6.57 -14.19
C ILE A 6 -13.42 -6.08 -13.10
N THR A 7 -13.80 -6.96 -12.19
CA THR A 7 -14.62 -6.65 -11.02
C THR A 7 -13.85 -6.97 -9.75
N ALA A 8 -13.79 -6.02 -8.80
CA ALA A 8 -13.14 -6.22 -7.50
C ALA A 8 -14.02 -5.62 -6.39
N GLN A 9 -14.00 -6.25 -5.22
CA GLN A 9 -14.59 -5.66 -4.01
C GLN A 9 -13.53 -4.78 -3.35
N ILE A 10 -13.91 -3.54 -3.06
CA ILE A 10 -13.02 -2.51 -2.49
C ILE A 10 -13.82 -1.81 -1.41
N ASP A 11 -13.14 -1.44 -0.33
CA ASP A 11 -13.71 -0.58 0.70
C ASP A 11 -14.15 0.78 0.12
N THR A 12 -15.30 1.28 0.58
CA THR A 12 -15.91 2.52 0.06
C THR A 12 -15.07 3.75 0.38
N GLU A 13 -14.50 3.84 1.60
CA GLU A 13 -13.64 4.96 1.98
C GLU A 13 -12.34 4.95 1.17
N LEU A 14 -11.79 3.75 0.96
CA LEU A 14 -10.60 3.58 0.12
C LEU A 14 -10.87 4.04 -1.32
N LYS A 15 -12.03 3.68 -1.90
CA LYS A 15 -12.43 4.10 -3.24
C LYS A 15 -12.47 5.63 -3.36
N GLU A 16 -13.16 6.31 -2.44
CA GLU A 16 -13.28 7.79 -2.49
C GLU A 16 -11.92 8.49 -2.38
N ASN A 17 -11.06 7.98 -1.50
CA ASN A 17 -9.72 8.54 -1.33
C ASN A 17 -8.87 8.36 -2.59
N VAL A 18 -8.93 7.19 -3.23
CA VAL A 18 -8.22 6.91 -4.47
C VAL A 18 -8.77 7.77 -5.63
N GLU A 19 -10.08 7.92 -5.76
CA GLU A 19 -10.69 8.77 -6.81
C GLU A 19 -10.26 10.24 -6.67
N LYS A 20 -10.11 10.75 -5.44
CA LYS A 20 -9.56 12.11 -5.20
C LYS A 20 -8.11 12.23 -5.65
N ILE A 21 -7.28 11.20 -5.42
CA ILE A 21 -5.88 11.19 -5.86
C ILE A 21 -5.78 11.10 -7.38
N PHE A 22 -6.55 10.19 -7.99
CA PHE A 22 -6.58 9.97 -9.43
C PHE A 22 -7.10 11.20 -10.19
N SER A 23 -8.09 11.90 -9.65
CA SER A 23 -8.59 13.16 -10.22
C SER A 23 -7.50 14.24 -10.29
N LYS A 24 -6.61 14.30 -9.29
CA LYS A 24 -5.48 15.25 -9.28
C LYS A 24 -4.39 14.87 -10.29
N LEU A 25 -4.22 13.58 -10.54
CA LEU A 25 -3.23 13.06 -11.49
C LEU A 25 -3.74 13.04 -12.94
N VAL A 26 -5.04 13.31 -13.17
CA VAL A 26 -5.70 13.20 -14.47
C VAL A 26 -5.59 11.77 -15.05
N ILE A 27 -5.70 10.77 -14.17
CA ILE A 27 -5.63 9.35 -14.53
C ILE A 27 -6.97 8.71 -14.21
N SER A 28 -7.55 7.94 -15.15
CA SER A 28 -8.75 7.15 -14.87
C SER A 28 -8.40 5.86 -14.13
N PRO A 29 -9.30 5.30 -13.31
CA PRO A 29 -9.07 4.02 -12.64
C PRO A 29 -8.67 2.90 -13.61
N SER A 30 -9.30 2.85 -14.79
CA SER A 30 -8.97 1.88 -15.84
C SER A 30 -7.54 2.04 -16.35
N SER A 31 -7.09 3.27 -16.58
CA SER A 31 -5.71 3.53 -17.02
C SER A 31 -4.70 3.17 -15.94
N ALA A 32 -5.02 3.45 -14.66
CA ALA A 32 -4.16 3.07 -13.54
C ALA A 32 -4.01 1.54 -13.44
N ILE A 33 -5.10 0.79 -13.59
CA ILE A 33 -5.10 -0.69 -13.60
C ILE A 33 -4.29 -1.22 -14.80
N GLN A 34 -4.48 -0.66 -16.00
CA GLN A 34 -3.70 -1.07 -17.18
C GLN A 34 -2.19 -0.81 -17.00
N MET A 35 -1.85 0.32 -16.39
CA MET A 35 -0.46 0.66 -16.09
C MET A 35 0.14 -0.30 -15.06
N LEU A 36 -0.63 -0.69 -14.04
CA LEU A 36 -0.23 -1.70 -13.07
C LEU A 36 0.09 -3.04 -13.74
N TYR A 37 -0.79 -3.54 -14.63
CA TYR A 37 -0.53 -4.78 -15.37
C TYR A 37 0.74 -4.69 -16.22
N SER A 38 0.93 -3.57 -16.92
CA SER A 38 2.15 -3.33 -17.72
C SER A 38 3.40 -3.40 -16.84
N GLN A 39 3.36 -2.81 -15.66
CA GLN A 39 4.47 -2.85 -14.71
C GLN A 39 4.74 -4.27 -14.19
N ILE A 40 3.71 -5.07 -13.90
CA ILE A 40 3.88 -6.47 -13.48
C ILE A 40 4.55 -7.30 -14.58
N VAL A 41 4.13 -7.11 -15.84
CA VAL A 41 4.73 -7.81 -16.99
C VAL A 41 6.20 -7.42 -17.17
N LEU A 42 6.53 -6.13 -17.04
CA LEU A 42 7.90 -5.61 -17.20
C LEU A 42 8.83 -6.06 -16.07
N THR A 43 8.38 -5.93 -14.81
CA THR A 43 9.18 -6.23 -13.62
C THR A 43 9.19 -7.71 -13.25
N ARG A 44 8.28 -8.51 -13.82
CA ARG A 44 8.01 -9.90 -13.45
C ARG A 44 7.75 -10.06 -11.95
N GLY A 45 7.17 -9.05 -11.32
CA GLY A 45 6.91 -8.97 -9.89
C GLY A 45 5.85 -7.92 -9.58
N LEU A 46 5.56 -7.72 -8.30
CA LEU A 46 4.66 -6.64 -7.88
C LEU A 46 5.44 -5.32 -7.87
N PRO A 47 5.01 -4.30 -8.64
CA PRO A 47 5.71 -3.02 -8.74
C PRO A 47 5.44 -2.08 -7.56
N LEU A 48 4.84 -2.60 -6.48
CA LEU A 48 4.50 -1.86 -5.27
C LEU A 48 5.30 -2.43 -4.10
N HIS A 49 5.93 -1.54 -3.32
CA HIS A 49 6.52 -1.91 -2.04
C HIS A 49 5.41 -2.06 -1.01
N LEU A 50 4.99 -3.31 -0.76
CA LEU A 50 4.05 -3.64 0.30
C LEU A 50 4.74 -3.56 1.66
N TYR A 51 4.98 -2.34 2.15
CA TYR A 51 5.39 -2.10 3.52
C TYR A 51 4.19 -1.61 4.31
N LEU A 52 3.65 -2.46 5.18
CA LEU A 52 2.91 -1.92 6.31
C LEU A 52 3.97 -1.32 7.23
N PRO A 53 3.86 -0.04 7.63
CA PRO A 53 4.74 0.49 8.66
C PRO A 53 4.59 -0.41 9.88
N SER A 54 5.60 -1.26 10.15
CA SER A 54 5.63 -2.00 11.40
C SER A 54 5.61 -0.95 12.47
N ALA A 55 4.61 -0.99 13.35
CA ALA A 55 4.62 -0.18 14.57
C ALA A 55 6.02 -0.37 15.16
N THR A 56 6.82 0.70 15.19
CA THR A 56 8.16 0.64 15.76
C THR A 56 7.99 0.00 17.13
N PRO A 57 8.61 -1.15 17.44
CA PRO A 57 8.54 -1.68 18.78
C PRO A 57 9.15 -0.60 19.65
N THR A 58 8.30 0.08 20.43
CA THR A 58 8.75 0.93 21.53
C THR A 58 9.58 -0.01 22.39
N ALA A 59 10.90 0.06 22.24
CA ALA A 59 11.82 -0.68 23.08
C ALA A 59 11.39 -0.35 24.51
N ILE A 60 10.80 -1.33 25.18
CA ILE A 60 10.46 -1.21 26.59
C ILE A 60 11.82 -1.17 27.25
N TRP A 61 12.31 0.05 27.51
CA TRP A 61 13.52 0.26 28.28
C TRP A 61 13.24 -0.32 29.66
N CYS A 62 13.64 -1.57 29.87
CA CYS A 62 13.59 -2.21 31.17
C CYS A 62 14.68 -1.53 31.98
N ASN A 63 14.28 -0.53 32.77
CA ASN A 63 15.18 0.17 33.68
C ASN A 63 15.46 -0.76 34.87
N ASP A 64 16.32 -1.75 34.67
CA ASP A 64 16.88 -2.54 35.75
C ASP A 64 18.08 -1.77 36.33
N SER A 65 17.80 -0.95 37.32
CA SER A 65 18.82 -0.34 38.18
C SER A 65 18.37 -0.42 39.63
N ASP A 66 17.78 -1.54 40.02
CA ASP A 66 17.56 -1.94 41.41
C ASP A 66 18.49 -3.10 41.74
N ARG A 67 19.81 -2.82 41.87
CA ARG A 67 20.76 -3.64 42.64
C ARG A 67 22.15 -3.03 42.61
N THR A 68 22.46 -2.17 43.58
CA THR A 68 23.65 -2.39 44.43
C THR A 68 23.48 -1.64 45.75
N GLY A 69 22.94 -2.32 46.75
CA GLY A 69 23.32 -2.05 48.12
C GLY A 69 24.61 -2.81 48.43
N ARG A 70 25.71 -2.08 48.58
CA ARG A 70 26.85 -2.40 49.46
C ARG A 70 27.79 -1.21 49.55
#